data_AF-A0AB33I7P0-F1
#
_entry.id   AF-A0AB33I7P0-F1
#
_cell.length_a   1.000
_cell.length_b   1.000
_cell.length_c   1.000
_cell.angle_alpha   90.00
_cell.angle_beta   90.00
_cell.angle_gamma   90.00
#
_symmetry.space_group_name_H-M   'P 1'
#
loop_
_entity.id
_entity.type
_entity.pdbx_description
1 polymer ?
#
loop_
_entity_poly.entity_id
_entity_poly.type
_entity_poly.pdbx_seq_one_letter_code
_entity_poly.pdbx_strand_id
1 'polypeptide(L)'
;MALSKREEKGFTLLEVIIALMISGFALAAMLGSLEAGLASGSRAQRDLYATSLARSQLAGVLSTLSMRPGSQSYDLEGHYHSNVEIRQIADAPTKDGGDRIGLFSISVQIHQDGTGRSVTLTSRAVRPSVQE
;
A
#
# COMPACT_ATOMS: atom_id res chain seq x y z
N MET A 1 3.53 -76.72 4.70
CA MET A 1 3.46 -75.34 4.17
C MET A 1 2.58 -74.54 5.12
N ALA A 2 3.15 -73.99 6.19
CA ALA A 2 2.40 -73.30 7.23
C ALA A 2 2.16 -71.85 6.81
N LEU A 3 0.89 -71.47 6.64
CA LEU A 3 0.47 -70.10 6.36
C LEU A 3 0.80 -69.24 7.59
N SER A 4 1.77 -68.34 7.44
CA SER A 4 2.06 -67.30 8.43
C SER A 4 0.84 -66.40 8.55
N LYS A 5 0.11 -66.55 9.66
CA LYS A 5 -1.04 -65.72 9.99
C LYS A 5 -0.50 -64.34 10.36
N ARG A 6 -0.67 -63.35 9.46
CA ARG A 6 -0.36 -61.95 9.79
C ARG A 6 -1.22 -61.55 10.97
N GLU A 7 -0.58 -61.18 12.08
CA GLU A 7 -1.27 -60.53 13.19
C GLU A 7 -1.69 -59.13 12.73
N GLU A 8 -2.99 -58.93 12.53
CA GLU A 8 -3.56 -57.61 12.37
C GLU A 8 -3.49 -56.91 13.72
N LYS A 9 -2.50 -56.04 13.91
CA LYS A 9 -2.39 -55.18 15.08
C LYS A 9 -3.44 -54.08 14.98
N GLY A 10 -4.46 -54.14 15.83
CA GLY A 10 -5.42 -53.05 16.00
C GLY A 10 -4.77 -51.81 16.60
N PHE A 11 -5.35 -50.64 16.33
CA PHE A 11 -4.91 -49.37 16.92
C PHE A 11 -5.12 -49.37 18.44
N THR A 12 -4.13 -48.85 19.16
CA THR A 12 -4.26 -48.69 20.62
C THR A 12 -5.06 -47.43 20.96
N LEU A 13 -5.74 -47.41 22.11
CA LEU A 13 -6.45 -46.21 22.58
C LEU A 13 -5.51 -44.99 22.69
N LEU A 14 -4.27 -45.22 23.14
CA LEU A 14 -3.25 -44.19 23.24
C LEU A 14 -2.93 -43.57 21.87
N GLU A 15 -2.85 -44.39 20.83
CA GLU A 15 -2.54 -43.95 19.47
C GLU A 15 -3.65 -43.08 18.88
N VAL A 16 -4.91 -43.41 19.14
CA VAL A 16 -6.06 -42.58 18.75
C VAL A 16 -6.03 -41.22 19.48
N ILE A 17 -5.70 -41.21 20.77
CA ILE A 17 -5.57 -39.97 21.55
C ILE A 17 -4.44 -39.10 21.00
N ILE A 18 -3.27 -39.69 20.73
CA ILE A 18 -2.13 -38.97 20.15
C ILE A 18 -2.48 -38.43 18.77
N ALA A 19 -3.11 -39.23 17.91
CA ALA A 19 -3.54 -38.78 16.58
C ALA A 19 -4.53 -37.62 16.67
N LEU A 20 -5.48 -37.66 17.60
CA LEU A 20 -6.42 -36.58 17.84
C LEU A 20 -5.72 -35.31 18.34
N MET A 21 -4.74 -35.46 19.24
CA MET A 21 -3.93 -34.33 19.73
C MET A 21 -3.14 -33.67 18.60
N ILE A 22 -2.43 -34.46 17.78
CA ILE A 22 -1.67 -33.94 16.63
C ILE A 22 -2.62 -33.24 15.65
N SER A 23 -3.77 -33.83 15.37
CA SER A 23 -4.79 -33.25 14.50
C SER A 23 -5.31 -31.92 15.05
N GLY A 24 -5.54 -31.83 16.37
CA GLY A 24 -5.93 -30.59 17.03
C GLY A 24 -4.89 -29.48 16.89
N PHE A 25 -3.60 -29.80 17.08
CA PHE A 25 -2.53 -28.83 16.88
C PHE A 25 -2.40 -28.39 15.41
N ALA A 26 -2.52 -29.32 14.47
CA ALA A 26 -2.49 -29.01 13.05
C ALA A 26 -3.64 -28.05 12.68
N LEU A 27 -4.86 -28.32 13.16
CA LEU A 27 -6.02 -27.47 12.91
C LEU A 27 -5.83 -26.07 13.51
N ALA A 28 -5.32 -25.98 14.74
CA ALA A 28 -5.03 -24.69 15.38
C ALA A 28 -3.99 -23.88 14.58
N ALA A 29 -2.94 -24.53 14.08
CA ALA A 29 -1.93 -23.89 13.23
C ALA A 29 -2.52 -23.40 11.89
N MET A 30 -3.41 -24.18 11.27
CA MET A 30 -4.11 -23.80 10.04
C MET A 30 -5.01 -22.58 10.26
N LEU A 31 -5.79 -22.57 11.35
CA LEU A 31 -6.66 -21.45 11.70
C LEU A 31 -5.86 -20.16 11.96
N GLY A 32 -4.76 -20.25 12.72
CA GLY A 32 -3.88 -19.11 12.94
C GLY A 32 -3.26 -18.57 11.65
N SER A 33 -2.93 -19.45 10.70
CA SER A 33 -2.43 -19.05 9.38
C SER A 33 -3.49 -18.33 8.54
N LEU A 34 -4.75 -18.78 8.62
CA LEU A 34 -5.89 -18.14 7.93
C LEU A 34 -6.17 -16.75 8.50
N GLU A 35 -6.19 -16.60 9.83
CA GLU A 35 -6.38 -15.30 10.49
C GLU A 35 -5.27 -14.32 10.10
N ALA A 36 -4.00 -14.76 10.13
CA ALA A 36 -2.87 -13.95 9.70
C ALA A 36 -2.98 -13.55 8.21
N GLY A 37 -3.41 -14.49 7.35
CA GLY A 37 -3.65 -14.25 5.93
C GLY A 37 -4.72 -13.18 5.69
N LEU A 38 -5.87 -13.29 6.37
CA LEU A 38 -6.97 -12.31 6.27
C LEU A 38 -6.55 -10.93 6.79
N ALA A 39 -5.87 -10.88 7.93
CA ALA A 39 -5.35 -9.64 8.49
C ALA A 39 -4.36 -8.97 7.52
N SER A 40 -3.45 -9.75 6.94
CA SER A 40 -2.48 -9.28 5.94
C SER A 40 -3.18 -8.77 4.67
N GLY A 41 -4.15 -9.52 4.14
CA GLY A 41 -4.93 -9.11 2.98
C GLY A 41 -5.66 -7.78 3.18
N SER A 42 -6.29 -7.60 4.36
CA SER A 42 -6.95 -6.33 4.69
C SER A 42 -5.98 -5.15 4.74
N ARG A 43 -4.73 -5.37 5.20
CA ARG A 43 -3.68 -4.33 5.24
C ARG A 43 -3.21 -4.00 3.84
N ALA A 44 -2.93 -5.02 3.02
CA ALA A 44 -2.53 -4.84 1.63
C ALA A 44 -3.58 -4.07 0.83
N GLN A 45 -4.87 -4.37 1.02
CA GLN A 45 -5.96 -3.64 0.37
C GLN A 45 -5.97 -2.14 0.74
N ARG A 46 -5.77 -1.81 2.02
CA ARG A 46 -5.69 -0.41 2.48
C ARG A 46 -4.47 0.31 1.89
N ASP A 47 -3.32 -0.34 1.88
CA ASP A 47 -2.08 0.25 1.34
C ASP A 47 -2.20 0.48 -0.19
N LEU A 48 -2.81 -0.45 -0.92
CA LEU A 48 -3.12 -0.29 -2.35
C LEU A 48 -4.11 0.85 -2.60
N TYR A 49 -5.15 0.96 -1.76
CA TYR A 49 -6.13 2.04 -1.87
C TYR A 49 -5.47 3.41 -1.65
N ALA A 50 -4.67 3.57 -0.58
CA ALA A 50 -3.93 4.80 -0.31
C ALA A 50 -2.97 5.17 -1.46
N THR A 51 -2.31 4.16 -2.04
CA THR A 51 -1.42 4.37 -3.21
C THR A 51 -2.19 4.80 -4.45
N SER A 52 -3.36 4.20 -4.71
CA SER A 52 -4.24 4.59 -5.81
C SER A 52 -4.71 6.03 -5.66
N LEU A 53 -5.08 6.41 -4.44
CA LEU A 53 -5.51 7.77 -4.10
C LEU A 53 -4.39 8.79 -4.32
N ALA A 54 -3.18 8.49 -3.83
CA ALA A 54 -1.99 9.30 -4.05
C ALA A 54 -1.71 9.48 -5.55
N ARG A 55 -1.81 8.40 -6.33
CA ARG A 55 -1.55 8.41 -7.78
C ARG A 55 -2.62 9.21 -8.53
N SER A 56 -3.89 9.06 -8.17
CA SER A 56 -5.00 9.81 -8.75
C SER A 56 -4.81 11.31 -8.53
N GLN A 57 -4.53 11.72 -7.31
CA GLN A 57 -4.32 13.12 -6.99
C GLN A 57 -3.06 13.70 -7.64
N LEU A 58 -1.97 12.93 -7.66
CA LEU A 58 -0.74 13.33 -8.36
C LEU A 58 -1.00 13.50 -9.86
N ALA A 59 -1.76 12.60 -10.49
CA ALA A 59 -2.15 12.74 -11.89
C ALA A 59 -3.03 13.98 -12.13
N GLY A 60 -3.96 14.26 -11.21
CA GLY A 60 -4.77 15.48 -11.23
C GLY A 60 -3.91 16.74 -11.20
N VAL A 61 -2.96 16.84 -10.26
CA VAL A 61 -2.06 17.99 -10.14
C VAL A 61 -1.16 18.14 -11.38
N LEU A 62 -0.66 17.03 -11.92
CA LEU A 62 0.18 17.04 -13.12
C LEU A 62 -0.57 17.46 -14.39
N SER A 63 -1.90 17.27 -14.42
CA SER A 63 -2.75 17.68 -15.54
C SER A 63 -2.96 19.20 -15.61
N THR A 64 -2.65 19.93 -14.53
CA THR A 64 -2.75 21.40 -14.50
C THR A 64 -1.67 22.04 -15.37
N LEU A 65 -2.11 22.97 -16.23
CA LEU A 65 -1.26 23.68 -17.20
C LEU A 65 -0.31 24.69 -16.53
N SER A 66 -0.78 25.36 -15.48
CA SER A 66 0.00 26.33 -14.70
C SER A 66 0.13 25.87 -13.26
N MET A 67 1.35 25.62 -12.80
CA MET A 67 1.63 25.22 -11.42
C MET A 67 2.01 26.45 -10.60
N ARG A 68 1.42 26.57 -9.42
CA ARG A 68 1.82 27.55 -8.41
C ARG A 68 2.47 26.80 -7.25
N PRO A 69 3.67 27.21 -6.80
CA PRO A 69 4.26 26.68 -5.58
C PRO A 69 3.33 26.87 -4.39
N GLY A 70 3.30 25.90 -3.48
CA GLY A 70 2.44 25.93 -2.31
C GLY A 70 2.20 24.55 -1.73
N SER A 71 1.57 24.55 -0.55
CA SER A 71 1.11 23.33 0.12
C SER A 71 -0.39 23.44 0.31
N GLN A 72 -1.10 22.35 0.01
CA GLN A 72 -2.55 22.31 0.21
C GLN A 72 -2.97 20.95 0.74
N SER A 73 -3.75 21.01 1.82
CA SER A 73 -4.36 19.84 2.43
C SER A 73 -5.77 19.61 1.92
N TYR A 74 -6.14 18.34 1.80
CA TYR A 74 -7.45 17.90 1.34
C TYR A 74 -7.95 16.74 2.19
N ASP A 75 -9.21 16.81 2.58
CA ASP A 75 -9.90 15.67 3.20
C ASP A 75 -10.44 14.78 2.10
N LEU A 76 -10.18 13.48 2.25
CA LEU A 76 -10.55 12.46 1.28
C LEU A 76 -11.52 11.47 1.93
N GLU A 77 -12.33 10.82 1.10
CA GLU A 77 -13.27 9.82 1.58
C GLU A 77 -12.55 8.67 2.30
N GLY A 78 -13.12 8.24 3.44
CA GLY A 78 -12.64 7.08 4.18
C GLY A 78 -11.54 7.36 5.21
N HIS A 79 -11.55 8.55 5.83
CA HIS A 79 -10.58 8.95 6.88
C HIS A 79 -9.13 9.05 6.35
N TYR A 80 -9.00 9.54 5.13
CA TYR A 80 -7.71 9.84 4.53
C TYR A 80 -7.54 11.35 4.44
N HIS A 81 -6.35 11.81 4.80
CA HIS A 81 -5.94 13.20 4.65
C HIS A 81 -4.82 13.24 3.64
N SER A 82 -4.92 14.15 2.68
CA SER A 82 -3.84 14.39 1.73
C SER A 82 -3.18 15.72 1.97
N ASN A 83 -1.87 15.76 1.79
CA ASN A 83 -1.10 16.97 1.65
C ASN A 83 -0.37 16.97 0.31
N VAL A 84 -0.65 17.97 -0.51
CA VAL A 84 -0.01 18.21 -1.80
C VAL A 84 0.96 19.37 -1.65
N GLU A 85 2.22 19.11 -1.88
CA GLU A 85 3.27 20.13 -1.86
C GLU A 85 3.88 20.29 -3.26
N ILE A 86 3.86 21.52 -3.78
CA ILE A 86 4.45 21.91 -5.05
C ILE A 86 5.60 22.86 -4.75
N ARG A 87 6.81 22.48 -5.15
CA ARG A 87 8.01 23.32 -5.04
C ARG A 87 8.59 23.59 -6.41
N GLN A 88 8.91 24.85 -6.72
CA GLN A 88 9.74 25.18 -7.87
C GLN A 88 11.21 24.95 -7.49
N ILE A 89 11.88 24.09 -8.25
CA ILE A 89 13.26 23.65 -7.95
C ILE A 89 14.29 24.24 -8.93
N ALA A 90 13.85 24.73 -10.08
CA ALA A 90 14.68 25.50 -11.00
C ALA A 90 13.80 26.34 -11.93
N ASP A 91 14.39 27.37 -12.53
CA ASP A 91 13.82 28.13 -13.62
C ASP A 91 14.87 28.46 -14.68
N ALA A 92 14.46 28.47 -15.94
CA ALA A 92 15.30 28.78 -17.08
C ALA A 92 14.63 29.81 -17.99
N PRO A 93 15.38 30.81 -18.48
CA PRO A 93 14.90 31.68 -19.54
C PRO A 93 14.72 30.88 -20.84
N THR A 94 13.68 31.18 -21.61
CA THR A 94 13.54 30.66 -22.98
C THR A 94 14.41 31.47 -23.94
N LYS A 95 14.98 30.81 -24.95
CA LYS A 95 15.99 31.40 -25.86
C LYS A 95 15.48 32.60 -26.67
N ASP A 96 14.17 32.72 -26.86
CA ASP A 96 13.55 33.75 -27.72
C ASP A 96 12.86 34.88 -26.93
N GLY A 97 13.17 35.05 -25.64
CA GLY A 97 12.53 36.09 -24.80
C GLY A 97 11.06 35.82 -24.45
N GLY A 98 10.63 34.57 -24.58
CA GLY A 98 9.28 34.11 -24.22
C GLY A 98 9.11 33.78 -22.73
N ASP A 99 8.00 33.11 -22.40
CA ASP A 99 7.68 32.65 -21.05
C ASP A 99 8.84 31.87 -20.43
N ARG A 100 9.15 32.17 -19.16
CA ARG A 100 10.14 31.42 -18.38
C ARG A 100 9.61 30.01 -18.12
N ILE A 101 10.50 29.01 -18.14
CA ILE A 101 10.14 27.62 -17.85
C ILE A 101 10.65 27.27 -16.45
N GLY A 102 9.74 26.80 -15.59
CA GLY A 102 10.04 26.27 -14.27
C GLY A 102 10.08 24.74 -14.25
N LEU A 103 11.03 24.17 -13.51
CA LEU A 103 11.00 22.78 -13.07
C LEU A 103 10.34 22.72 -11.69
N PHE A 104 9.29 21.94 -11.58
CA PHE A 104 8.51 21.77 -10.36
C PHE A 104 8.67 20.34 -9.82
N SER A 105 8.76 20.23 -8.50
CA SER A 105 8.66 19.00 -7.73
C SER A 105 7.29 18.95 -7.06
N ILE A 106 6.53 17.90 -7.32
CA ILE A 106 5.20 17.68 -6.76
C ILE A 106 5.30 16.49 -5.81
N SER A 107 4.92 16.67 -4.56
CA SER A 107 4.83 15.61 -3.55
C SER A 107 3.39 15.49 -3.08
N VAL A 108 2.84 14.28 -3.14
CA VAL A 108 1.51 13.96 -2.62
C VAL A 108 1.70 12.96 -1.49
N GLN A 109 1.29 13.33 -0.29
CA GLN A 109 1.31 12.47 0.88
C GLN A 109 -0.12 12.17 1.32
N ILE A 110 -0.47 10.90 1.37
CA ILE A 110 -1.74 10.41 1.91
C ILE A 110 -1.48 9.86 3.30
N HIS A 111 -2.18 10.39 4.31
CA HIS A 111 -2.20 9.89 5.67
C HIS A 111 -3.52 9.18 5.94
N GLN A 112 -3.47 8.08 6.68
CA GLN A 112 -4.68 7.40 7.15
C GLN A 112 -4.84 7.60 8.65
N ASP A 113 -6.00 8.10 9.07
CA ASP A 113 -6.30 8.35 10.47
C ASP A 113 -6.27 7.06 11.29
N GLY A 114 -5.82 7.18 12.54
CA GLY A 114 -5.81 6.08 13.50
C GLY A 114 -4.73 5.01 13.28
N THR A 115 -4.07 4.97 12.12
CA THR A 115 -3.00 3.99 11.84
C THR A 115 -1.60 4.60 11.85
N GLY A 116 -1.49 5.93 11.72
CA GLY A 116 -0.22 6.64 11.58
C GLY A 116 0.54 6.34 10.29
N ARG A 117 -0.04 5.54 9.38
CA ARG A 117 0.59 5.18 8.11
C ARG A 117 0.41 6.29 7.09
N SER A 118 1.44 6.46 6.26
CA SER A 118 1.36 7.37 5.12
C SER A 118 2.02 6.79 3.88
N VAL A 119 1.50 7.20 2.72
CA VAL A 119 2.06 6.90 1.40
C VAL A 119 2.43 8.23 0.77
N THR A 120 3.69 8.37 0.36
CA THR A 120 4.18 9.57 -0.33
C THR A 120 4.61 9.22 -1.74
N LEU A 121 4.06 9.95 -2.72
CA LEU A 121 4.50 9.89 -4.12
C LEU A 121 5.08 11.24 -4.53
N THR A 122 6.20 11.20 -5.25
CA THR A 122 6.86 12.40 -5.77
C THR A 122 7.03 12.29 -7.26
N SER A 123 6.76 13.39 -7.97
CA SER A 123 7.00 13.53 -9.41
C SER A 123 7.62 14.88 -9.72
N ARG A 124 8.12 15.02 -10.95
CA ARG A 124 8.69 16.26 -11.47
C ARG A 124 8.02 16.62 -12.79
N ALA A 125 7.76 17.90 -12.97
CA ALA A 125 7.17 18.42 -14.20
C ALA A 125 7.83 19.73 -14.62
N VAL A 126 7.95 19.91 -15.92
CA VAL A 126 8.40 21.15 -16.54
C VAL A 126 7.17 21.91 -17.01
N ARG A 127 6.98 23.14 -16.55
CA ARG A 127 5.81 23.99 -16.86
C ARG A 127 6.22 25.45 -17.03
N PRO A 128 5.42 26.29 -17.70
CA PRO A 128 5.61 27.74 -17.66
C PRO A 128 5.65 28.22 -16.20
N SER A 129 6.63 29.04 -15.84
CA SER A 129 6.67 29.65 -14.52
C SER A 129 5.75 30.86 -14.51
N VAL A 130 4.77 30.87 -13.60
CA VAL A 130 3.91 32.03 -13.40
C VAL A 130 4.75 33.15 -12.78
N GLN A 131 4.85 34.29 -13.45
CA GLN A 131 5.48 35.50 -12.90
C GLN A 131 4.46 36.14 -11.94
N GLU A 132 4.87 36.44 -10.70
CA GLU A 132 4.06 37.26 -9.77
C GLU A 132 3.79 38.65 -10.33
#